data_AF-A0A421AZ40-F1
#
_entry.id   AF-A0A421AZ40-F1
#
_cell.length_a   1.000
_cell.length_b   1.000
_cell.length_c   1.000
_cell.angle_alpha   90.00
_cell.angle_beta   90.00
_cell.angle_gamma   90.00
#
_symmetry.space_group_name_H-M   'P 1'
#
loop_
_entity.id
_entity.type
_entity.pdbx_description
1 polymer ?
#
loop_
_entity_poly.entity_id
_entity_poly.type
_entity_poly.pdbx_seq_one_letter_code
_entity_poly.pdbx_strand_id
1 'polypeptide(L)'
;MTDLVRLRCRGHHDIRATHGKTLEFTADTAITGRATCVVGVAGEVVGQAPPAIAGPVLITLSAGGECATVRAVANSRWRPGGSAVVRRSGQRLPNTLATDADLSSADLPRALVAALSDPDAVVDVAVARAETSRTHLVRYRATVGPDDRLSAECAAADVILAEDSGARALVGALGFTASREADPVGRVLAVSTVDGVGAAVSTLLADSPTVEVLGLPPELAVAGAAPQEAPVLVATGLSRRDAIKLAAATRTARVVFTCPASDLSRWLADAQRLAGNTHASVMALDERPTWGPISAIADLSGSADVWCALDPTSGPVTVDVDVAGLLTALLGQDVSSTTLVRALAGQPGWSRKQAYDYVLGLTPRSG
;
A
#
# COMPACT_ATOMS: atom_id res chain seq x y z
N MET A 1 5.77 -7.12 27.51
CA MET A 1 5.18 -6.85 26.18
C MET A 1 4.15 -7.94 25.92
N THR A 2 2.97 -7.60 25.42
CA THR A 2 1.92 -8.58 25.11
C THR A 2 2.14 -9.09 23.69
N ASP A 3 2.15 -10.41 23.51
CA ASP A 3 2.30 -11.03 22.20
C ASP A 3 1.05 -10.78 21.35
N LEU A 4 1.25 -10.37 20.09
CA LEU A 4 0.20 -10.25 19.08
C LEU A 4 -0.24 -11.62 18.58
N VAL A 5 0.73 -12.50 18.33
CA VAL A 5 0.54 -13.86 17.83
C VAL A 5 1.58 -14.75 18.50
N ARG A 6 1.15 -15.94 18.92
CA ARG A 6 2.06 -16.99 19.37
C ARG A 6 1.86 -18.24 18.53
N LEU A 7 2.95 -18.80 18.01
CA LEU A 7 2.94 -20.08 17.31
C LEU A 7 3.68 -21.11 18.14
N ARG A 8 3.17 -22.34 18.14
CA ARG A 8 3.86 -23.51 18.65
C ARG A 8 4.13 -24.44 17.48
N CYS A 9 5.40 -24.79 17.30
CA CYS A 9 5.85 -25.72 16.28
C CYS A 9 6.67 -26.84 16.94
N ARG A 10 7.14 -27.78 16.13
CA ARG A 10 8.08 -28.84 16.52
C ARG A 10 9.36 -28.72 15.71
N GLY A 11 10.45 -29.22 16.29
CA GLY A 11 11.67 -29.48 15.55
C GLY A 11 11.50 -30.64 14.57
N HIS A 12 12.48 -30.81 13.68
CA HIS A 12 12.48 -31.89 12.69
C HIS A 12 13.91 -32.15 12.19
N HIS A 13 14.28 -33.42 12.04
CA HIS A 13 15.64 -33.85 11.67
C HIS A 13 16.15 -33.27 10.34
N ASP A 14 15.25 -32.91 9.43
CA ASP A 14 15.58 -32.27 8.14
C ASP A 14 15.70 -30.73 8.19
N ILE A 15 15.53 -30.07 9.35
CA ILE A 15 15.73 -28.63 9.49
C ILE A 15 17.22 -28.30 9.34
N ARG A 16 17.54 -27.51 8.31
CA ARG A 16 18.92 -27.06 8.01
C ARG A 16 19.13 -25.57 8.24
N ALA A 17 18.06 -24.78 8.10
CA ALA A 17 18.08 -23.32 8.24
C ALA A 17 19.23 -22.64 7.46
N THR A 18 19.30 -22.88 6.15
CA THR A 18 20.39 -22.37 5.29
C THR A 18 19.93 -21.37 4.23
N HIS A 19 18.63 -21.04 4.19
CA HIS A 19 18.11 -20.12 3.18
C HIS A 19 18.39 -18.65 3.54
N GLY A 20 19.17 -17.96 2.71
CA GLY A 20 19.64 -16.60 2.98
C GLY A 20 18.60 -15.47 2.79
N LYS A 21 17.35 -15.79 2.42
CA LYS A 21 16.31 -14.77 2.14
C LYS A 21 15.05 -14.91 2.98
N THR A 22 14.84 -16.06 3.63
CA THR A 22 13.60 -16.36 4.35
C THR A 22 13.83 -17.29 5.53
N LEU A 23 12.89 -17.27 6.47
CA LEU A 23 12.64 -18.31 7.45
C LEU A 23 11.13 -18.62 7.45
N GLU A 24 10.75 -19.85 7.77
CA GLU A 24 9.38 -20.33 7.67
C GLU A 24 9.01 -21.25 8.85
N PHE A 25 7.82 -21.01 9.40
CA PHE A 25 7.12 -21.94 10.27
C PHE A 25 5.97 -22.53 9.48
N THR A 26 6.02 -23.83 9.17
CA THR A 26 5.02 -24.48 8.31
C THR A 26 3.99 -25.23 9.15
N ALA A 27 2.75 -25.28 8.67
CA ALA A 27 1.70 -26.13 9.24
C ALA A 27 1.92 -27.62 8.91
N ASP A 28 2.70 -27.93 7.87
CA ASP A 28 3.02 -29.30 7.50
C ASP A 28 3.82 -29.99 8.60
N THR A 29 3.51 -31.26 8.88
CA THR A 29 4.18 -32.03 9.93
C THR A 29 5.51 -32.64 9.49
N ALA A 30 5.77 -32.67 8.18
CA ALA A 30 6.94 -33.29 7.59
C ALA A 30 7.51 -32.39 6.50
N ILE A 31 8.84 -32.36 6.43
CA ILE A 31 9.59 -31.65 5.41
C ILE A 31 10.68 -32.58 4.87
N THR A 32 11.32 -32.16 3.78
CA THR A 32 12.55 -32.79 3.30
C THR A 32 13.72 -31.86 3.54
N GLY A 33 14.95 -32.37 3.51
CA GLY A 33 16.16 -31.55 3.57
C GLY A 33 16.31 -30.49 2.46
N ARG A 34 15.40 -30.44 1.46
CA ARG A 34 15.32 -29.35 0.48
C ARG A 34 14.62 -28.10 1.03
N ALA A 35 13.88 -28.22 2.13
CA ALA A 35 13.17 -27.12 2.79
C ALA A 35 14.15 -26.25 3.60
N THR A 36 15.05 -25.56 2.91
CA THR A 36 16.17 -24.84 3.54
C THR A 36 15.75 -23.61 4.35
N CYS A 37 14.52 -23.12 4.17
CA CYS A 37 13.94 -22.01 4.92
C CYS A 37 13.13 -22.43 6.15
N VAL A 38 12.73 -23.70 6.28
CA VAL A 38 11.87 -24.13 7.37
C VAL A 38 12.67 -24.24 8.66
N VAL A 39 12.13 -23.67 9.73
CA VAL A 39 12.71 -23.62 11.09
C VAL A 39 11.75 -24.15 12.16
N GLY A 40 10.57 -24.62 11.76
CA GLY A 40 9.62 -25.33 12.62
C GLY A 40 8.51 -25.94 11.79
N VAL A 41 8.09 -27.16 12.15
CA VAL A 41 7.01 -27.93 11.51
C VAL A 41 5.80 -28.04 12.43
N ALA A 42 4.65 -28.48 11.90
CA ALA A 42 3.41 -28.63 12.65
C ALA A 42 3.02 -27.36 13.42
N GLY A 43 3.22 -26.20 12.79
CA GLY A 43 2.95 -24.89 13.37
C GLY A 43 1.46 -24.66 13.60
N GLU A 44 1.11 -24.36 14.85
CA GLU A 44 -0.24 -24.00 15.26
C GLU A 44 -0.25 -22.66 16.02
N VAL A 45 -1.36 -21.92 15.91
CA VAL A 45 -1.57 -20.70 16.68
C VAL A 45 -2.00 -21.09 18.09
N VAL A 46 -1.34 -20.53 19.10
CA VAL A 46 -1.65 -20.76 20.51
C VAL A 46 -2.41 -19.57 21.09
N GLY A 47 -3.57 -19.84 21.69
CA GLY A 47 -4.39 -18.81 22.33
C GLY A 47 -5.21 -18.00 21.33
N GLN A 48 -5.53 -16.76 21.70
CA GLN A 48 -6.24 -15.83 20.83
C GLN A 48 -5.24 -15.08 19.95
N ALA A 49 -5.46 -15.08 18.65
CA ALA A 49 -4.73 -14.25 17.70
C ALA A 49 -5.71 -13.34 16.95
N PRO A 50 -5.35 -12.08 16.67
CA PRO A 50 -6.17 -11.26 15.80
C PRO A 50 -6.20 -11.86 14.38
N PRO A 51 -7.26 -11.61 13.60
CA PRO A 51 -7.38 -12.16 12.25
C PRO A 51 -6.29 -11.66 11.31
N ALA A 52 -5.68 -10.52 11.60
CA ALA A 52 -4.54 -9.96 10.88
C ALA A 52 -3.64 -9.14 11.83
N ILE A 53 -2.38 -8.95 11.44
CA ILE A 53 -1.42 -8.08 12.12
C ILE A 53 -0.70 -7.19 11.09
N ALA A 54 -0.28 -5.99 11.49
CA ALA A 54 0.36 -5.02 10.61
C ALA A 54 1.53 -4.32 11.32
N GLY A 55 2.38 -3.60 10.60
CA GLY A 55 3.40 -2.72 11.19
C GLY A 55 4.61 -3.45 11.81
N PRO A 56 5.55 -2.70 12.42
CA PRO A 56 6.82 -3.28 12.89
C PRO A 56 6.65 -4.28 14.03
N VAL A 57 7.39 -5.39 13.95
CA VAL A 57 7.31 -6.50 14.90
C VAL A 57 8.69 -7.05 15.26
N LEU A 58 8.76 -7.63 16.46
CA LEU A 58 9.81 -8.54 16.90
C LEU A 58 9.26 -9.96 16.87
N ILE A 59 9.95 -10.86 16.18
CA ILE A 59 9.61 -12.28 16.10
C ILE A 59 10.70 -13.04 16.84
N THR A 60 10.39 -13.51 18.04
CA THR A 60 11.31 -14.28 18.88
C THR A 60 10.99 -15.76 18.74
N LEU A 61 11.95 -16.55 18.28
CA LEU A 61 11.86 -18.01 18.23
C LEU A 61 12.79 -18.62 19.28
N SER A 62 12.30 -19.63 20.00
CA SER A 62 13.03 -20.30 21.07
C SER A 62 12.87 -21.81 21.01
N ALA A 63 13.97 -22.56 21.21
CA ALA A 63 13.98 -24.02 21.30
C ALA A 63 15.21 -24.49 22.08
N GLY A 64 15.07 -25.52 22.92
CA GLY A 64 16.20 -26.13 23.64
C GLY A 64 16.99 -25.16 24.54
N GLY A 65 16.37 -24.09 25.04
CA GLY A 65 17.03 -23.05 25.84
C GLY A 65 17.75 -21.96 25.01
N GLU A 66 17.81 -22.13 23.69
CA GLU A 66 18.36 -21.16 22.74
C GLU A 66 17.26 -20.27 22.18
N CYS A 67 17.60 -19.05 21.77
CA CYS A 67 16.66 -18.14 21.13
C CYS A 67 17.31 -17.23 20.08
N ALA A 68 16.48 -16.71 19.18
CA ALA A 68 16.83 -15.63 18.26
C ALA A 68 15.65 -14.67 18.12
N THR A 69 15.92 -13.40 17.82
CA THR A 69 14.88 -12.39 17.60
C THR A 69 15.11 -11.71 16.26
N VAL A 70 14.05 -11.64 15.46
CA VAL A 70 14.04 -11.05 14.12
C VAL A 70 13.21 -9.78 14.14
N ARG A 71 13.75 -8.67 13.63
CA ARG A 71 13.02 -7.43 13.39
C ARG A 71 12.46 -7.46 11.98
N ALA A 72 11.16 -7.21 11.84
CA ALA A 72 10.49 -7.26 10.55
C ALA A 72 9.26 -6.33 10.53
N VAL A 73 8.59 -6.23 9.38
CA VAL A 73 7.29 -5.55 9.25
C VAL A 73 6.21 -6.56 8.93
N ALA A 74 5.21 -6.68 9.79
CA ALA A 74 4.10 -7.59 9.61
C ALA A 74 3.26 -7.24 8.37
N ASN A 75 2.88 -8.27 7.63
CA ASN A 75 2.04 -8.16 6.44
C ASN A 75 0.57 -8.28 6.82
N SER A 76 -0.20 -7.19 6.65
CA SER A 76 -1.63 -7.15 6.99
C SER A 76 -2.53 -8.04 6.12
N ARG A 77 -2.00 -8.65 5.05
CA ARG A 77 -2.68 -9.71 4.31
C ARG A 77 -2.49 -11.11 4.87
N TRP A 78 -1.50 -11.33 5.74
CA TRP A 78 -1.31 -12.64 6.35
C TRP A 78 -2.52 -13.00 7.22
N ARG A 79 -2.85 -14.29 7.26
CA ARG A 79 -3.90 -14.84 8.10
C ARG A 79 -3.34 -15.98 8.95
N PRO A 80 -3.63 -16.02 10.26
CA PRO A 80 -3.22 -17.13 11.11
C PRO A 80 -3.81 -18.47 10.65
N GLY A 81 -3.09 -19.57 10.90
CA GLY A 81 -3.55 -20.94 10.64
C GLY A 81 -2.89 -21.64 9.44
N GLY A 82 -2.07 -20.94 8.65
CA GLY A 82 -1.22 -21.53 7.62
C GLY A 82 0.27 -21.29 7.88
N SER A 83 1.10 -21.56 6.87
CA SER A 83 2.53 -21.25 6.95
C SER A 83 2.78 -19.75 7.22
N ALA A 84 3.75 -19.49 8.08
CA ALA A 84 4.23 -18.16 8.43
C ALA A 84 5.65 -17.97 7.90
N VAL A 85 5.75 -17.35 6.72
CA VAL A 85 7.03 -17.04 6.08
C VAL A 85 7.46 -15.62 6.43
N VAL A 86 8.66 -15.46 6.96
CA VAL A 86 9.29 -14.17 7.21
C VAL A 86 10.36 -13.96 6.15
N ARG A 87 10.29 -12.83 5.44
CA ARG A 87 11.10 -12.54 4.25
C ARG A 87 12.01 -11.34 4.49
N ARG A 88 13.22 -11.39 3.95
CA ARG A 88 14.09 -10.21 3.86
C ARG A 88 13.62 -9.20 2.81
N SER A 89 12.94 -9.67 1.76
CA SER A 89 12.35 -8.79 0.73
C SER A 89 11.00 -8.22 1.18
N GLY A 90 10.58 -7.14 0.54
CA GLY A 90 9.25 -6.52 0.69
C GLY A 90 8.07 -7.35 0.14
N GLN A 91 8.31 -8.54 -0.41
CA GLN A 91 7.30 -9.29 -1.17
C GLN A 91 6.18 -9.85 -0.26
N ARG A 92 4.93 -9.44 -0.52
CA ARG A 92 3.75 -9.82 0.27
C ARG A 92 2.93 -10.91 -0.43
N LEU A 93 3.23 -12.17 -0.13
CA LEU A 93 2.46 -13.35 -0.56
C LEU A 93 1.46 -13.77 0.53
N PRO A 94 0.45 -14.61 0.21
CA PRO A 94 -0.55 -15.04 1.20
C PRO A 94 0.05 -15.70 2.46
N ASN A 95 1.17 -16.42 2.32
CA ASN A 95 1.88 -17.05 3.43
C ASN A 95 2.96 -16.16 4.07
N THR A 96 3.17 -14.94 3.57
CA THR A 96 4.16 -14.02 4.15
C THR A 96 3.61 -13.43 5.44
N LEU A 97 4.10 -13.87 6.59
CA LEU A 97 3.82 -13.26 7.90
C LEU A 97 4.43 -11.85 7.99
N ALA A 98 5.68 -11.70 7.57
CA ALA A 98 6.41 -10.43 7.67
C ALA A 98 7.46 -10.25 6.57
N THR A 99 7.78 -9.00 6.27
CA THR A 99 8.76 -8.57 5.28
C THR A 99 9.89 -7.77 5.94
N ASP A 100 10.93 -7.45 5.15
CA ASP A 100 12.05 -6.59 5.59
C ASP A 100 12.76 -7.12 6.85
N ALA A 101 12.82 -8.44 6.96
CA ALA A 101 13.49 -9.10 8.06
C ALA A 101 14.99 -8.80 8.08
N ASP A 102 15.51 -8.42 9.25
CA ASP A 102 16.95 -8.23 9.46
C ASP A 102 17.73 -9.56 9.38
N LEU A 103 17.11 -10.65 9.83
CA LEU A 103 17.64 -12.01 9.81
C LEU A 103 16.83 -12.94 8.88
N SER A 104 17.52 -13.94 8.34
CA SER A 104 16.96 -15.09 7.64
C SER A 104 17.28 -16.40 8.36
N SER A 105 16.79 -17.54 7.85
CA SER A 105 17.13 -18.85 8.45
C SER A 105 18.64 -19.10 8.50
N ALA A 106 19.38 -18.67 7.47
CA ALA A 106 20.83 -18.79 7.41
C ALA A 106 21.57 -18.00 8.50
N ASP A 107 20.94 -16.98 9.08
CA ASP A 107 21.54 -16.09 10.09
C ASP A 107 21.30 -16.58 11.52
N LEU A 108 20.52 -17.65 11.71
CA LEU A 108 20.21 -18.18 13.04
C LEU A 108 21.46 -18.76 13.74
N PRO A 109 21.59 -18.60 15.07
CA PRO A 109 22.66 -19.21 15.86
C PRO A 109 22.72 -20.73 15.64
N ARG A 110 23.92 -21.28 15.47
CA ARG A 110 24.08 -22.73 15.21
C ARG A 110 23.55 -23.61 16.34
N ALA A 111 23.67 -23.15 17.60
CA ALA A 111 23.11 -23.86 18.75
C ALA A 111 21.58 -23.95 18.67
N LEU A 112 20.91 -22.86 18.30
CA LEU A 112 19.47 -22.87 18.04
C LEU A 112 19.12 -23.82 16.89
N VAL A 113 19.81 -23.77 15.76
CA VAL A 113 19.56 -24.67 14.62
C VAL A 113 19.72 -26.14 15.02
N ALA A 114 20.72 -26.47 15.85
CA ALA A 114 20.87 -27.82 16.40
C ALA A 114 19.65 -28.23 17.23
N ALA A 115 19.15 -27.36 18.12
CA ALA A 115 17.94 -27.62 18.88
C ALA A 115 16.69 -27.78 17.98
N LEU A 116 16.56 -26.99 16.91
CA LEU A 116 15.46 -27.11 15.96
C LEU A 116 15.52 -28.43 15.16
N SER A 117 16.69 -29.04 15.02
CA SER A 117 16.84 -30.32 14.33
C SER A 117 16.38 -31.54 15.15
N ASP A 118 16.13 -31.37 16.44
CA ASP A 118 15.58 -32.43 17.30
C ASP A 118 14.05 -32.56 17.10
N PRO A 119 13.52 -33.71 16.63
CA PRO A 119 12.09 -33.93 16.46
C PRO A 119 11.25 -33.80 17.73
N ASP A 120 11.85 -33.99 18.91
CA ASP A 120 11.17 -33.89 20.19
C ASP A 120 11.17 -32.45 20.75
N ALA A 121 11.93 -31.54 20.15
CA ALA A 121 11.98 -30.15 20.56
C ALA A 121 10.66 -29.43 20.27
N VAL A 122 10.18 -28.69 21.27
CA VAL A 122 9.11 -27.70 21.10
C VAL A 122 9.75 -26.39 20.67
N VAL A 123 9.23 -25.82 19.58
CA VAL A 123 9.65 -24.52 19.06
C VAL A 123 8.55 -23.52 19.39
N ASP A 124 8.87 -22.54 20.22
CA ASP A 124 7.95 -21.47 20.62
C ASP A 124 8.29 -20.20 19.87
N VAL A 125 7.29 -19.59 19.24
CA VAL A 125 7.45 -18.36 18.45
C VAL A 125 6.50 -17.30 18.99
N ALA A 126 7.04 -16.19 19.46
CA ALA A 126 6.29 -15.05 19.93
C ALA A 126 6.47 -13.87 18.96
N VAL A 127 5.36 -13.26 18.55
CA VAL A 127 5.35 -12.06 17.71
C VAL A 127 4.85 -10.90 18.55
N ALA A 128 5.68 -9.88 18.78
CA ALA A 128 5.33 -8.70 19.55
C ALA A 128 5.53 -7.42 18.73
N ARG A 129 4.88 -6.32 19.15
CA ARG A 129 5.10 -4.99 18.55
C ARG A 129 6.56 -4.56 18.71
N ALA A 130 7.15 -4.02 17.66
CA ALA A 130 8.40 -3.28 17.75
C ALA A 130 8.12 -1.78 17.83
N GLU A 131 8.98 -1.04 18.52
CA GLU A 131 8.96 0.42 18.51
C GLU A 131 9.39 0.98 17.14
N THR A 132 8.80 2.11 16.74
CA THR A 132 9.16 2.82 15.51
C THR A 132 9.82 4.14 15.84
N SER A 133 10.98 4.41 15.24
CA SER A 133 11.75 5.66 15.47
C SER A 133 11.72 6.63 14.30
N ARG A 134 11.09 6.26 13.18
CA ARG A 134 10.95 7.08 11.97
C ARG A 134 9.50 7.17 11.54
N THR A 135 9.17 8.28 10.88
CA THR A 135 7.88 8.49 10.26
C THR A 135 7.62 7.43 9.20
N HIS A 136 6.54 6.68 9.38
CA HIS A 136 6.08 5.68 8.42
C HIS A 136 4.62 5.97 8.09
N LEU A 137 4.36 6.40 6.86
CA LEU A 137 3.02 6.75 6.40
C LEU A 137 2.38 5.55 5.71
N VAL A 138 1.23 5.12 6.22
CA VAL A 138 0.37 4.13 5.57
C VAL A 138 -0.84 4.86 5.02
N ARG A 139 -1.00 4.87 3.71
CA ARG A 139 -2.21 5.34 3.05
C ARG A 139 -3.11 4.16 2.77
N TYR A 140 -4.32 4.17 3.30
CA TYR A 140 -5.27 3.07 3.19
C TYR A 140 -6.55 3.54 2.50
N ARG A 141 -6.84 3.00 1.32
CA ARG A 141 -8.14 3.16 0.69
C ARG A 141 -9.11 2.12 1.23
N ALA A 142 -9.97 2.54 2.14
CA ALA A 142 -10.98 1.70 2.74
C ALA A 142 -12.20 1.55 1.82
N THR A 143 -12.81 0.36 1.86
CA THR A 143 -14.09 0.07 1.21
C THR A 143 -15.14 -0.22 2.29
N VAL A 144 -16.42 -0.17 1.92
CA VAL A 144 -17.51 -0.43 2.87
C VAL A 144 -17.58 -1.93 3.16
N GLY A 145 -17.45 -2.31 4.44
CA GLY A 145 -17.62 -3.69 4.91
C GLY A 145 -16.63 -4.05 6.02
N PRO A 146 -16.70 -5.29 6.55
CA PRO A 146 -15.70 -5.81 7.47
C PRO A 146 -14.34 -5.85 6.78
N ASP A 147 -13.33 -5.26 7.42
CA ASP A 147 -11.97 -5.21 6.88
C ASP A 147 -10.96 -5.48 8.01
N ASP A 148 -10.62 -6.76 8.18
CA ASP A 148 -9.61 -7.22 9.14
C ASP A 148 -8.26 -6.54 8.91
N ARG A 149 -7.97 -6.21 7.64
CA ARG A 149 -6.73 -5.55 7.27
C ARG A 149 -6.73 -4.13 7.81
N LEU A 150 -7.77 -3.35 7.56
CA LEU A 150 -7.92 -2.01 8.15
C LEU A 150 -7.86 -2.05 9.68
N SER A 151 -8.52 -3.03 10.32
CA SER A 151 -8.46 -3.19 11.78
C SER A 151 -7.04 -3.44 12.28
N ALA A 152 -6.26 -4.28 11.60
CA ALA A 152 -4.87 -4.55 11.96
C ALA A 152 -3.98 -3.32 11.75
N GLU A 153 -4.23 -2.54 10.70
CA GLU A 153 -3.55 -1.29 10.40
C GLU A 153 -3.84 -0.23 11.45
N CYS A 154 -5.11 -0.08 11.87
CA CYS A 154 -5.52 0.81 12.96
C CYS A 154 -4.87 0.42 14.29
N ALA A 155 -4.86 -0.87 14.63
CA ALA A 155 -4.20 -1.39 15.83
C ALA A 155 -2.68 -1.21 15.82
N ALA A 156 -2.08 -0.93 14.66
CA ALA A 156 -0.64 -0.71 14.48
C ALA A 156 -0.24 0.76 14.42
N ALA A 157 -1.21 1.67 14.27
CA ALA A 157 -0.93 3.08 14.08
C ALA A 157 -0.73 3.80 15.41
N ASP A 158 0.26 4.68 15.45
CA ASP A 158 0.42 5.64 16.55
C ASP A 158 -0.57 6.80 16.37
N VAL A 159 -0.80 7.20 15.11
CA VAL A 159 -1.79 8.22 14.72
C VAL A 159 -2.65 7.70 13.57
N ILE A 160 -3.96 7.85 13.68
CA ILE A 160 -4.91 7.56 12.61
C ILE A 160 -5.49 8.88 12.09
N LEU A 161 -5.30 9.18 10.82
CA LEU A 161 -5.92 10.30 10.13
C LEU A 161 -7.08 9.78 9.28
N ALA A 162 -8.28 10.28 9.52
CA ALA A 162 -9.43 10.03 8.63
C ALA A 162 -9.58 11.20 7.65
N GLU A 163 -9.24 10.97 6.39
CA GLU A 163 -9.22 12.00 5.33
C GLU A 163 -10.63 12.47 4.94
N ASP A 164 -11.65 11.63 5.15
CA ASP A 164 -13.05 11.95 4.85
C ASP A 164 -14.03 11.40 5.90
N SER A 165 -15.31 11.72 5.73
CA SER A 165 -16.37 11.32 6.67
C SER A 165 -16.64 9.82 6.66
N GLY A 166 -16.50 9.15 5.50
CA GLY A 166 -16.66 7.70 5.37
C GLY A 166 -15.53 6.97 6.09
N ALA A 167 -14.29 7.42 5.91
CA ALA A 167 -13.13 6.88 6.61
C ALA A 167 -13.28 7.02 8.13
N ARG A 168 -13.76 8.18 8.61
CA ARG A 168 -14.02 8.40 10.04
C ARG A 168 -15.07 7.46 10.60
N ALA A 169 -16.15 7.20 9.85
CA ALA A 169 -17.18 6.26 10.25
C ALA A 169 -16.65 4.82 10.34
N LEU A 170 -15.86 4.38 9.35
CA LEU A 170 -15.26 3.05 9.33
C LEU A 170 -14.27 2.83 10.48
N VAL A 171 -13.36 3.79 10.70
CA VAL A 171 -12.40 3.75 11.83
C VAL A 171 -13.14 3.70 13.18
N GLY A 172 -14.19 4.51 13.34
CA GLY A 172 -15.02 4.51 14.55
C GLY A 172 -15.78 3.19 14.77
N ALA A 173 -16.29 2.57 13.70
CA ALA A 173 -16.96 1.28 13.76
C ALA A 173 -16.03 0.14 14.20
N LEU A 174 -14.72 0.27 13.93
CA LEU A 174 -13.69 -0.65 14.40
C LEU A 174 -13.22 -0.36 15.84
N GLY A 175 -13.77 0.66 16.50
CA GLY A 175 -13.43 1.02 17.89
C GLY A 175 -12.19 1.91 18.03
N PHE A 176 -11.69 2.48 16.94
CA PHE A 176 -10.54 3.38 16.95
C PHE A 176 -10.96 4.85 16.83
N THR A 177 -10.09 5.76 17.28
CA THR A 177 -10.33 7.21 17.19
C THR A 177 -9.37 7.84 16.19
N ALA A 178 -9.92 8.62 15.25
CA ALA A 178 -9.12 9.38 14.30
C ALA A 178 -8.73 10.76 14.86
N SER A 179 -7.46 11.11 14.70
CA SER A 179 -6.92 12.45 14.93
C SER A 179 -7.33 13.41 13.81
N ARG A 180 -7.31 14.71 14.12
CA ARG A 180 -7.41 15.81 13.14
C ARG A 180 -6.04 16.36 12.73
N GLU A 181 -5.02 16.09 13.53
CA GLU A 181 -3.67 16.60 13.35
C GLU A 181 -2.72 15.44 13.04
N ALA A 182 -1.79 15.70 12.14
CA ALA A 182 -0.68 14.79 11.87
C ALA A 182 0.38 14.99 12.96
N ASP A 183 0.73 13.94 13.69
CA ASP A 183 2.00 13.86 14.39
C ASP A 183 3.03 13.29 13.39
N PRO A 184 4.13 14.00 13.10
CA PRO A 184 5.14 13.49 12.19
C PRO A 184 5.97 12.35 12.81
N VAL A 185 5.82 12.01 14.08
CA VAL A 185 6.62 10.95 14.71
C VAL A 185 5.84 9.63 14.78
N GLY A 186 6.50 8.55 14.35
CA GLY A 186 5.96 7.20 14.41
C GLY A 186 5.16 6.80 13.18
N ARG A 187 4.23 5.88 13.37
CA ARG A 187 3.46 5.25 12.30
C ARG A 187 2.10 5.93 12.14
N VAL A 188 1.96 6.67 11.04
CA VAL A 188 0.73 7.39 10.69
C VAL A 188 -0.08 6.56 9.71
N LEU A 189 -1.34 6.26 10.05
CA LEU A 189 -2.31 5.63 9.15
C LEU A 189 -3.28 6.69 8.63
N ALA A 190 -3.18 7.06 7.35
CA ALA A 190 -4.13 7.89 6.65
C ALA A 190 -5.18 7.01 5.94
N VAL A 191 -6.44 7.10 6.38
CA VAL A 191 -7.56 6.34 5.83
C VAL A 191 -8.44 7.25 4.98
N SER A 192 -8.73 6.83 3.75
CA SER A 192 -9.68 7.48 2.84
C SER A 192 -10.70 6.46 2.31
N THR A 193 -11.87 6.94 1.89
CA THR A 193 -12.88 6.19 1.12
C THR A 193 -13.11 6.80 -0.27
N VAL A 194 -12.64 8.03 -0.48
CA VAL A 194 -12.74 8.76 -1.75
C VAL A 194 -11.35 9.14 -2.28
N ASP A 195 -11.27 9.46 -3.56
CA ASP A 195 -10.05 9.96 -4.17
C ASP A 195 -9.68 11.33 -3.61
N GLY A 196 -8.37 11.56 -3.48
CA GLY A 196 -7.80 12.79 -2.95
C GLY A 196 -6.63 12.56 -2.01
N VAL A 197 -5.98 13.67 -1.66
CA VAL A 197 -4.96 13.73 -0.61
C VAL A 197 -5.28 14.92 0.28
N GLY A 198 -5.60 14.67 1.55
CA GLY A 198 -5.82 15.74 2.52
C GLY A 198 -4.55 16.56 2.77
N ALA A 199 -4.70 17.83 3.15
CA ALA A 199 -3.58 18.74 3.35
C ALA A 199 -2.51 18.17 4.31
N ALA A 200 -2.94 17.56 5.43
CA ALA A 200 -2.02 16.94 6.39
C ALA A 200 -1.19 15.79 5.77
N VAL A 201 -1.82 14.96 4.94
CA VAL A 201 -1.14 13.85 4.25
C VAL A 201 -0.21 14.39 3.17
N SER A 202 -0.62 15.43 2.43
CA SER A 202 0.23 16.10 1.45
C SER A 202 1.49 16.69 2.09
N THR A 203 1.36 17.32 3.27
CA THR A 203 2.50 17.81 4.06
C THR A 203 3.43 16.67 4.47
N LEU A 204 2.89 15.57 5.01
CA LEU A 204 3.69 14.39 5.35
C LEU A 204 4.44 13.84 4.14
N LEU A 205 3.80 13.74 2.97
CA LEU A 205 4.42 13.24 1.74
C LEU A 205 5.54 14.16 1.23
N ALA A 206 5.44 15.47 1.44
CA ALA A 206 6.47 16.43 1.05
C ALA A 206 7.81 16.18 1.77
N ASP A 207 7.76 15.65 2.99
CA ASP A 207 8.96 15.26 3.76
C ASP A 207 9.57 13.92 3.33
N SER A 208 9.02 13.30 2.27
CA SER A 208 9.50 12.03 1.69
C SER A 208 9.66 10.88 2.71
N PRO A 209 8.62 10.54 3.50
CA PRO A 209 8.66 9.45 4.46
C PRO A 209 8.68 8.10 3.75
N THR A 210 8.88 7.02 4.51
CA THR A 210 8.54 5.68 4.01
C THR A 210 7.02 5.58 3.83
N VAL A 211 6.55 5.15 2.66
CA VAL A 211 5.12 5.07 2.32
C VAL A 211 4.70 3.62 2.04
N GLU A 212 3.59 3.21 2.63
CA GLU A 212 2.79 2.05 2.19
C GLU A 212 1.46 2.54 1.62
N VAL A 213 1.02 2.02 0.47
CA VAL A 213 -0.27 2.36 -0.14
C VAL A 213 -1.12 1.11 -0.30
N LEU A 214 -2.15 1.00 0.54
CA LEU A 214 -2.96 -0.18 0.74
C LEU A 214 -4.41 0.06 0.26
N GLY A 215 -5.10 -1.02 -0.10
CA GLY A 215 -6.51 -0.97 -0.51
C GLY A 215 -6.76 -0.42 -1.92
N LEU A 216 -5.70 -0.11 -2.67
CA LEU A 216 -5.76 0.26 -4.09
C LEU A 216 -5.15 -0.83 -4.96
N PRO A 217 -5.61 -0.96 -6.23
CA PRO A 217 -4.90 -1.78 -7.20
C PRO A 217 -3.53 -1.15 -7.54
N PRO A 218 -2.54 -1.94 -7.99
CA PRO A 218 -1.16 -1.48 -8.15
C PRO A 218 -0.99 -0.24 -9.05
N GLU A 219 -1.78 -0.13 -10.11
CA GLU A 219 -1.82 0.99 -11.05
C GLU A 219 -2.19 2.33 -10.38
N LEU A 220 -2.93 2.31 -9.28
CA LEU A 220 -3.27 3.50 -8.50
C LEU A 220 -2.35 3.64 -7.28
N ALA A 221 -1.97 2.53 -6.67
CA ALA A 221 -1.11 2.53 -5.48
C ALA A 221 0.26 3.16 -5.76
N VAL A 222 0.84 2.93 -6.95
CA VAL A 222 2.14 3.51 -7.32
C VAL A 222 2.15 5.04 -7.23
N ALA A 223 1.03 5.70 -7.53
CA ALA A 223 0.90 7.16 -7.46
C ALA A 223 0.74 7.70 -6.02
N GLY A 224 0.49 6.83 -5.04
CA GLY A 224 0.11 7.24 -3.70
C GLY A 224 1.23 7.83 -2.84
N ALA A 225 2.50 7.71 -3.26
CA ALA A 225 3.64 8.37 -2.60
C ALA A 225 3.90 9.80 -3.10
N ALA A 226 3.24 10.25 -4.17
CA ALA A 226 3.46 11.60 -4.69
C ALA A 226 2.70 12.64 -3.84
N PRO A 227 3.34 13.77 -3.45
CA PRO A 227 2.70 14.80 -2.62
C PRO A 227 1.67 15.62 -3.39
N GLN A 228 1.82 15.72 -4.72
CA GLN A 228 0.91 16.45 -5.60
C GLN A 228 -0.23 15.55 -6.09
N GLU A 229 -1.46 15.99 -5.83
CA GLU A 229 -2.67 15.42 -6.41
C GLU A 229 -2.73 15.66 -7.93
N ALA A 230 -3.02 14.60 -8.67
CA ALA A 230 -3.22 14.65 -10.10
C ALA A 230 -4.07 13.45 -10.56
N PRO A 231 -4.93 13.62 -11.59
CA PRO A 231 -5.59 12.49 -12.23
C PRO A 231 -4.57 11.45 -12.71
N VAL A 232 -4.93 10.17 -12.61
CA VAL A 232 -4.07 9.06 -13.05
C VAL A 232 -4.55 8.52 -14.38
N LEU A 233 -3.64 8.46 -15.36
CA LEU A 233 -3.85 7.79 -16.64
C LEU A 233 -3.06 6.49 -16.65
N VAL A 234 -3.80 5.37 -16.71
CA VAL A 234 -3.19 4.03 -16.77
C VAL A 234 -2.86 3.69 -18.23
N ALA A 235 -1.57 3.55 -18.49
CA ALA A 235 -0.95 3.30 -19.79
C ALA A 235 -0.26 1.92 -19.83
N THR A 236 -0.78 0.96 -19.08
CA THR A 236 -0.27 -0.42 -19.08
C THR A 236 -0.40 -1.06 -20.45
N GLY A 237 0.59 -1.87 -20.84
CA GLY A 237 0.64 -2.51 -22.14
C GLY A 237 1.03 -1.59 -23.32
N LEU A 238 1.22 -0.28 -23.10
CA LEU A 238 1.75 0.60 -24.14
C LEU A 238 3.26 0.41 -24.32
N SER A 239 3.73 0.65 -25.55
CA SER A 239 5.16 0.74 -25.82
C SER A 239 5.77 1.94 -25.10
N ARG A 240 7.07 1.89 -24.80
CA ARG A 240 7.81 3.03 -24.22
C ARG A 240 7.55 4.32 -24.98
N ARG A 241 7.60 4.26 -26.31
CA ARG A 241 7.37 5.43 -27.17
C ARG A 241 5.98 6.03 -26.96
N ASP A 242 4.95 5.19 -26.87
CA ASP A 242 3.57 5.66 -26.78
C ASP A 242 3.21 6.15 -25.38
N ALA A 243 3.73 5.49 -24.34
CA ALA A 243 3.61 5.97 -22.96
C ALA A 243 4.28 7.35 -22.78
N ILE A 244 5.49 7.56 -23.32
CA ILE A 244 6.18 8.86 -23.25
C ILE A 244 5.45 9.93 -24.09
N LYS A 245 4.90 9.58 -25.25
CA LYS A 245 4.06 10.50 -26.02
C LYS A 245 2.80 10.92 -25.23
N LEU A 246 2.16 9.98 -24.54
CA LEU A 246 1.00 10.27 -23.71
C LEU A 246 1.35 11.22 -22.55
N ALA A 247 2.49 11.00 -21.89
CA ALA A 247 3.01 11.89 -20.86
C ALA A 247 3.31 13.30 -21.41
N ALA A 248 3.93 13.41 -22.59
CA ALA A 248 4.21 14.69 -23.23
C ALA A 248 2.92 15.45 -23.62
N ALA A 249 1.88 14.72 -24.03
CA ALA A 249 0.58 15.28 -24.40
C ALA A 249 -0.28 15.68 -23.19
N THR A 250 -0.08 15.03 -22.03
CA THR A 250 -0.92 15.22 -20.85
C THR A 250 -0.13 15.78 -19.68
N ARG A 251 0.05 17.10 -19.66
CA ARG A 251 0.93 17.77 -18.68
C ARG A 251 0.34 17.88 -17.27
N THR A 252 -0.94 17.61 -17.08
CA THR A 252 -1.67 17.79 -15.81
C THR A 252 -2.05 16.48 -15.14
N ALA A 253 -1.80 15.34 -15.79
CA ALA A 253 -2.11 14.02 -15.27
C ALA A 253 -0.84 13.22 -15.05
N ARG A 254 -0.92 12.28 -14.11
CA ARG A 254 0.12 11.30 -13.85
C ARG A 254 -0.05 10.12 -14.80
N VAL A 255 1.00 9.77 -15.54
CA VAL A 255 0.96 8.63 -16.46
C VAL A 255 1.60 7.43 -15.80
N VAL A 256 0.83 6.36 -15.63
CA VAL A 256 1.26 5.11 -15.00
C VAL A 256 1.51 4.05 -16.05
N PHE A 257 2.66 3.40 -16.01
CA PHE A 257 2.99 2.27 -16.88
C PHE A 257 3.72 1.17 -16.12
N THR A 258 3.91 0.04 -16.78
CA THR A 258 4.74 -1.07 -16.30
C THR A 258 5.94 -1.25 -17.21
N CYS A 259 7.10 -1.53 -16.63
CA CYS A 259 8.28 -1.92 -17.39
C CYS A 259 9.16 -2.88 -16.58
N PRO A 260 10.04 -3.67 -17.23
CA PRO A 260 11.10 -4.37 -16.53
C PRO A 260 11.96 -3.38 -15.74
N ALA A 261 12.29 -3.69 -14.48
CA ALA A 261 13.14 -2.83 -13.65
C ALA A 261 14.49 -2.54 -14.31
N SER A 262 15.03 -3.50 -15.09
CA SER A 262 16.28 -3.32 -15.85
C SER A 262 16.20 -2.25 -16.95
N ASP A 263 15.00 -1.91 -17.41
CA ASP A 263 14.79 -0.88 -18.44
C ASP A 263 14.33 0.46 -17.86
N LEU A 264 13.96 0.53 -16.57
CA LEU A 264 13.38 1.71 -15.92
C LEU A 264 14.18 2.99 -16.18
N SER A 265 15.51 2.93 -16.04
CA SER A 265 16.40 4.07 -16.27
C SER A 265 16.27 4.67 -17.68
N ARG A 266 16.05 3.84 -18.69
CA ARG A 266 15.82 4.28 -20.08
C ARG A 266 14.45 4.93 -20.26
N TRP A 267 13.42 4.39 -19.61
CA TRP A 267 12.08 4.98 -19.61
C TRP A 267 12.09 6.37 -18.98
N LEU A 268 12.72 6.51 -17.82
CA LEU A 268 12.80 7.78 -17.11
C LEU A 268 13.66 8.81 -17.86
N ALA A 269 14.76 8.39 -18.49
CA ALA A 269 15.58 9.27 -19.33
C ALA A 269 14.80 9.80 -20.55
N ASP A 270 14.01 8.94 -21.21
CA ASP A 270 13.14 9.37 -22.31
C ASP A 270 12.01 10.29 -21.81
N ALA A 271 11.40 10.00 -20.65
CA ALA A 271 10.39 10.87 -20.03
C ALA A 271 10.95 12.28 -19.75
N GLN A 272 12.12 12.36 -19.10
CA GLN A 272 12.76 13.63 -18.79
C GLN A 272 13.10 14.42 -20.06
N ARG A 273 13.67 13.75 -21.07
CA ARG A 273 14.14 14.39 -22.30
C ARG A 273 13.00 14.79 -23.26
N LEU A 274 11.96 13.97 -23.37
CA LEU A 274 10.91 14.14 -24.40
C LEU A 274 9.61 14.72 -23.85
N ALA A 275 9.26 14.42 -22.59
CA ALA A 275 8.02 14.87 -21.96
C ALA A 275 8.25 15.93 -20.87
N GLY A 276 9.49 16.08 -20.38
CA GLY A 276 9.88 17.11 -19.40
C GLY A 276 9.59 16.73 -17.95
N ASN A 277 9.24 15.46 -17.67
CA ASN A 277 8.99 15.00 -16.30
C ASN A 277 10.27 15.10 -15.46
N THR A 278 10.14 15.52 -14.21
CA THR A 278 11.26 15.68 -13.27
C THR A 278 11.19 14.72 -12.09
N HIS A 279 9.99 14.25 -11.75
CA HIS A 279 9.71 13.35 -10.65
C HIS A 279 8.93 12.14 -11.14
N ALA A 280 9.09 11.04 -10.42
CA ALA A 280 8.33 9.83 -10.64
C ALA A 280 8.16 9.09 -9.31
N SER A 281 7.19 8.18 -9.28
CA SER A 281 7.16 7.11 -8.31
C SER A 281 7.37 5.76 -8.97
N VAL A 282 7.98 4.83 -8.24
CA VAL A 282 8.13 3.44 -8.65
C VAL A 282 7.69 2.52 -7.53
N MET A 283 7.07 1.40 -7.88
CA MET A 283 6.61 0.42 -6.93
C MET A 283 6.76 -0.98 -7.54
N ALA A 284 7.26 -1.93 -6.74
CA ALA A 284 7.20 -3.34 -7.09
C ALA A 284 5.81 -3.90 -6.72
N LEU A 285 5.67 -5.22 -6.58
CA LEU A 285 4.45 -5.85 -6.07
C LEU A 285 4.47 -5.99 -4.53
N ASP A 286 4.78 -4.90 -3.84
CA ASP A 286 4.96 -4.84 -2.39
C ASP A 286 4.18 -3.71 -1.68
N GLU A 287 3.38 -2.95 -2.43
CA GLU A 287 2.57 -1.81 -1.93
C GLU A 287 3.40 -0.66 -1.34
N ARG A 288 4.68 -0.57 -1.69
CA ARG A 288 5.61 0.43 -1.16
C ARG A 288 6.18 1.31 -2.26
N PRO A 289 5.39 2.27 -2.75
CA PRO A 289 5.89 3.19 -3.75
C PRO A 289 6.96 4.09 -3.16
N THR A 290 8.06 4.25 -3.91
CA THR A 290 9.10 5.24 -3.66
C THR A 290 8.91 6.38 -4.64
N TRP A 291 8.76 7.60 -4.13
CA TRP A 291 8.63 8.82 -4.93
C TRP A 291 9.89 9.68 -4.81
N GLY A 292 10.25 10.37 -5.88
CA GLY A 292 11.38 11.30 -5.86
C GLY A 292 11.77 11.82 -7.24
N PRO A 293 12.88 12.58 -7.32
CA PRO A 293 13.41 13.04 -8.59
C PRO A 293 13.82 11.85 -9.45
N ILE A 294 13.63 11.97 -10.77
CA ILE A 294 13.94 10.91 -11.74
C ILE A 294 15.36 10.36 -11.58
N SER A 295 16.34 11.23 -11.26
CA SER A 295 17.72 10.81 -11.05
C SER A 295 17.88 9.82 -9.88
N ALA A 296 17.12 9.98 -8.80
CA ALA A 296 17.16 9.07 -7.66
C ALA A 296 16.38 7.76 -7.95
N ILE A 297 15.26 7.86 -8.67
CA ILE A 297 14.43 6.70 -9.01
C ILE A 297 15.11 5.81 -10.04
N ALA A 298 15.86 6.37 -10.98
CA ALA A 298 16.54 5.62 -12.04
C ALA A 298 17.62 4.66 -11.53
N ASP A 299 18.17 4.91 -10.34
CA ASP A 299 19.18 4.07 -9.69
C ASP A 299 18.58 2.85 -8.97
N LEU A 300 17.26 2.78 -8.87
CA LEU A 300 16.57 1.64 -8.26
C LEU A 300 16.73 0.41 -9.16
N SER A 301 17.37 -0.62 -8.61
CA SER A 301 17.70 -1.86 -9.30
C SER A 301 16.72 -2.98 -8.94
N GLY A 302 16.45 -3.86 -9.90
CA GLY A 302 15.56 -5.00 -9.72
C GLY A 302 15.54 -5.89 -10.95
N SER A 303 15.02 -7.11 -10.80
CA SER A 303 14.91 -8.09 -11.88
C SER A 303 13.46 -8.38 -12.30
N ALA A 304 12.49 -7.75 -11.64
CA ALA A 304 11.05 -7.94 -11.89
C ALA A 304 10.47 -6.72 -12.61
N ASP A 305 9.26 -6.88 -13.15
CA ASP A 305 8.49 -5.75 -13.62
C ASP A 305 8.10 -4.83 -12.46
N VAL A 306 8.11 -3.53 -12.73
CA VAL A 306 7.75 -2.47 -11.79
C VAL A 306 6.65 -1.62 -12.37
N TRP A 307 5.84 -1.06 -11.48
CA TRP A 307 4.94 0.04 -11.78
C TRP A 307 5.72 1.34 -11.66
N CYS A 308 5.54 2.23 -12.63
CA CYS A 308 6.10 3.58 -12.58
C CYS A 308 5.03 4.60 -12.90
N ALA A 309 5.00 5.69 -12.14
CA ALA A 309 4.12 6.82 -12.37
C ALA A 309 4.95 8.08 -12.61
N LEU A 310 4.77 8.72 -13.77
CA LEU A 310 5.42 9.99 -14.09
C LEU A 310 4.56 11.14 -13.59
N ASP A 311 5.14 12.01 -12.77
CA ASP A 311 4.42 13.18 -12.26
C ASP A 311 4.09 14.17 -13.38
N PRO A 312 2.96 14.90 -13.27
CA PRO A 312 2.62 15.94 -14.22
C PRO A 312 3.71 17.02 -14.31
N THR A 313 3.89 17.60 -15.51
CA THR A 313 4.86 18.67 -15.76
C THR A 313 4.29 20.06 -15.60
N SER A 314 2.98 20.16 -15.38
CA SER A 314 2.27 21.39 -15.04
C SER A 314 1.54 21.18 -13.73
N GLY A 315 1.37 22.26 -12.97
CA GLY A 315 0.56 22.23 -11.75
C GLY A 315 -0.88 21.78 -12.05
N PRO A 316 -1.65 21.43 -11.01
CA PRO A 316 -3.05 21.11 -11.19
C PRO A 316 -3.73 22.26 -11.92
N VAL A 317 -4.26 21.98 -13.12
CA VAL A 317 -5.17 22.92 -13.75
C VAL A 317 -6.49 22.72 -13.01
N THR A 318 -6.85 23.68 -12.17
CA THR A 318 -8.26 23.89 -11.86
C THR A 318 -8.92 24.17 -13.19
N VAL A 319 -9.50 23.13 -13.79
CA VAL A 319 -10.48 23.33 -14.85
C VAL A 319 -11.67 23.90 -14.11
N ASP A 320 -11.73 25.23 -14.04
CA ASP A 320 -12.93 25.95 -13.70
C ASP A 320 -13.88 25.71 -14.87
N VAL A 321 -14.55 24.55 -14.83
CA VAL A 321 -15.63 24.28 -15.77
C VAL A 321 -16.69 25.28 -15.40
N ASP A 322 -16.80 26.35 -16.20
CA ASP A 322 -17.95 27.23 -16.16
C ASP A 322 -19.18 26.36 -16.44
N VAL A 323 -19.83 25.91 -15.37
CA VAL A 323 -20.97 25.01 -15.44
C VAL A 323 -22.09 25.66 -16.24
N ALA A 324 -22.25 26.98 -16.13
CA ALA A 324 -23.21 27.72 -16.94
C ALA A 324 -22.82 27.71 -18.42
N GLY A 325 -21.55 27.97 -18.74
CA GLY A 325 -21.01 27.93 -20.10
C GLY A 325 -21.11 26.53 -20.74
N LEU A 326 -20.78 25.47 -20.00
CA LEU A 326 -20.89 24.08 -20.45
C LEU A 326 -22.35 23.70 -20.73
N LEU A 327 -23.26 23.99 -19.79
CA LEU A 327 -24.69 23.70 -19.97
C LEU A 327 -25.30 24.51 -21.11
N THR A 328 -24.87 25.77 -21.29
CA THR A 328 -25.27 26.62 -22.42
C THR A 328 -24.78 26.05 -23.75
N ALA A 329 -23.53 25.56 -23.80
CA ALA A 329 -22.98 24.89 -24.98
C ALA A 329 -23.73 23.60 -25.31
N LEU A 330 -24.11 22.80 -24.31
CA LEU A 330 -24.91 21.58 -24.49
C LEU A 330 -26.34 21.89 -24.99
N LEU A 331 -26.98 22.93 -24.44
CA LEU A 331 -28.26 23.42 -24.97
C LEU A 331 -28.13 23.86 -26.43
N GLY A 332 -27.03 24.53 -26.78
CA GLY A 332 -26.70 24.92 -28.16
C GLY A 332 -26.37 23.75 -29.11
N GLN A 333 -26.19 22.54 -28.57
CA GLN A 333 -26.04 21.28 -29.32
C GLN A 333 -27.30 20.41 -29.23
N ASP A 334 -28.47 21.02 -29.01
CA ASP A 334 -29.79 20.38 -28.96
C ASP A 334 -29.96 19.31 -27.85
N VAL A 335 -29.11 19.34 -26.81
CA VAL A 335 -29.36 18.53 -25.61
C VAL A 335 -30.55 19.10 -24.87
N SER A 336 -31.62 18.30 -24.71
CA SER A 336 -32.85 18.80 -24.10
C SER A 336 -32.64 19.30 -22.66
N SER A 337 -33.33 20.39 -22.31
CA SER A 337 -33.35 20.93 -20.94
C SER A 337 -33.76 19.86 -19.91
N THR A 338 -34.67 18.96 -20.28
CA THR A 338 -35.10 17.84 -19.41
C THR A 338 -33.96 16.86 -19.14
N THR A 339 -33.11 16.59 -20.14
CA THR A 339 -31.92 15.73 -19.99
C THR A 339 -30.92 16.36 -19.04
N LEU A 340 -30.65 17.65 -19.19
CA LEU A 340 -29.71 18.39 -18.33
C LEU A 340 -30.21 18.50 -16.89
N VAL A 341 -31.49 18.78 -16.68
CA VAL A 341 -32.12 18.80 -15.34
C VAL A 341 -32.02 17.44 -14.66
N ARG A 342 -32.26 16.34 -15.39
CA ARG A 342 -32.11 14.98 -14.85
C ARG A 342 -30.66 14.68 -14.49
N ALA A 343 -29.71 15.08 -15.32
CA ALA A 343 -28.28 14.88 -15.07
C ALA A 343 -27.81 15.65 -13.83
N LEU A 344 -28.20 16.92 -13.68
CA LEU A 344 -27.88 17.75 -12.51
C LEU A 344 -28.55 17.25 -11.23
N ALA A 345 -29.83 16.87 -11.29
CA ALA A 345 -30.55 16.33 -10.14
C ALA A 345 -30.02 14.96 -9.68
N GLY A 346 -29.20 14.29 -10.50
CA GLY A 346 -28.48 13.07 -10.13
C GLY A 346 -27.16 13.33 -9.40
N GLN A 347 -26.72 14.59 -9.29
CA GLN A 347 -25.48 14.96 -8.59
C GLN A 347 -25.74 15.26 -7.11
N PRO A 348 -24.77 14.98 -6.22
CA PRO A 348 -24.86 15.33 -4.81
C PRO A 348 -25.11 16.84 -4.61
N GLY A 349 -26.02 17.19 -3.69
CA GLY A 349 -26.31 18.58 -3.33
C GLY A 349 -27.34 19.30 -4.22
N TRP A 350 -27.82 18.66 -5.29
CA TRP A 350 -28.84 19.23 -6.18
C TRP A 350 -30.21 18.60 -5.93
N SER A 351 -31.20 19.40 -5.52
CA SER A 351 -32.60 19.00 -5.64
C SER A 351 -33.09 19.15 -7.07
N ARG A 352 -34.12 18.37 -7.43
CA ARG A 352 -34.77 18.47 -8.75
C ARG A 352 -35.27 19.89 -9.05
N LYS A 353 -35.76 20.61 -8.02
CA LYS A 353 -36.22 22.00 -8.15
C LYS A 353 -35.05 22.94 -8.44
N GLN A 354 -33.96 22.85 -7.69
CA GLN A 354 -32.75 23.66 -7.92
C GLN A 354 -32.17 23.43 -9.32
N ALA A 355 -32.10 22.17 -9.77
CA ALA A 355 -31.63 21.83 -11.11
C ALA A 355 -32.52 22.42 -12.21
N TYR A 356 -33.85 22.38 -12.02
CA TYR A 356 -34.81 22.97 -12.95
C TYR A 356 -34.66 24.50 -13.04
N ASP A 357 -34.67 25.19 -11.90
CA ASP A 357 -34.57 26.65 -11.83
C ASP A 357 -33.25 27.15 -12.46
N TYR A 358 -32.16 26.40 -12.23
CA TYR A 358 -30.85 26.71 -12.79
C TYR A 358 -30.79 26.56 -14.33
N VAL A 359 -31.25 25.43 -14.89
CA VAL A 359 -31.25 25.21 -16.35
C VAL A 359 -32.22 26.17 -17.06
N LEU A 360 -33.36 26.49 -16.44
CA LEU A 360 -34.30 27.46 -16.98
C LEU A 360 -33.69 28.86 -17.07
N GLY A 361 -32.86 29.25 -16.08
CA GLY A 361 -32.12 30.51 -16.07
C GLY A 361 -31.07 30.63 -17.17
N LEU A 362 -30.62 29.52 -17.77
CA LEU A 362 -29.64 29.46 -18.85
C LEU A 362 -30.28 29.43 -20.25
N THR A 363 -31.58 29.16 -20.34
CA THR A 363 -32.28 29.10 -21.63
C THR A 363 -32.56 30.53 -22.09
N PRO A 364 -32.15 30.94 -23.32
CA PRO A 364 -32.46 32.28 -23.80
C PRO A 364 -33.98 32.47 -23.80
N ARG A 365 -34.45 33.54 -23.15
CA ARG A 365 -35.86 33.93 -23.18
C ARG A 365 -36.23 34.15 -24.65
N SER A 366 -37.02 33.23 -25.18
CA SER A 366 -37.66 33.38 -26.48
C SER A 366 -38.52 34.65 -26.42
N GLY A 367 -38.07 35.71 -27.08
CA GLY A 367 -38.85 36.92 -27.32
C GLY A 367 -39.88 36.68 -28.41
#